data_AF-A0AAD7BEK4-F1
#
_entry.id   AF-A0AAD7BEK4-F1
#
_cell.length_a   1.000
_cell.length_b   1.000
_cell.length_c   1.000
_cell.angle_alpha   90.00
_cell.angle_beta   90.00
_cell.angle_gamma   90.00
#
_symmetry.space_group_name_H-M   'P 1'
#
loop_
_entity.id
_entity.type
_entity.pdbx_description
1 polymer ?
#
loop_
_entity_poly.entity_id
_entity_poly.type
_entity_poly.pdbx_seq_one_letter_code
_entity_poly.pdbx_strand_id
1 'polypeptide(L)'
;MSNGIAHGHEKGTTGEGPAYAHSPILLSPAQYERLFFQPGGGPPRSTHFTPRQFGNPTAFAIVSYLLTLTPTVCMLMRWDGSAPTSFPGIIGVFYFIGGLGMTVGGIMEWVMGNTFPFVVFSSFGGFWRIASAFPDGGTNAATFNHGVQLYFTFWAVMCFVYFLAALRTNIVFVYVFATLVLTFAFLAAAYHEAGVGNATKSLMFLRFAGAFGFANITGGWYLGIVLIFAAVEMPVFLPVGDLSGFLKKKKAE
;
A
#
# COMPACT_ATOMS: atom_id res chain seq x y z
N MET A 1 -60.37 -25.44 -77.35
CA MET A 1 -60.14 -24.50 -78.47
C MET A 1 -60.72 -23.16 -78.08
N SER A 2 -59.94 -22.08 -78.28
CA SER A 2 -60.40 -20.67 -78.31
C SER A 2 -60.83 -20.09 -76.96
N ASN A 3 -60.55 -18.85 -76.54
CA ASN A 3 -59.69 -17.74 -76.93
C ASN A 3 -59.87 -16.70 -75.81
N GLY A 4 -58.94 -15.75 -75.64
CA GLY A 4 -59.29 -14.43 -75.13
C GLY A 4 -58.39 -13.87 -74.04
N ILE A 5 -57.34 -13.18 -74.47
CA ILE A 5 -56.56 -12.22 -73.68
C ILE A 5 -57.41 -10.96 -73.44
N ALA A 6 -57.41 -10.43 -72.22
CA ALA A 6 -57.65 -9.00 -71.99
C ALA A 6 -56.82 -8.51 -70.78
N HIS A 7 -56.00 -7.49 -71.06
CA HIS A 7 -55.12 -6.77 -70.16
C HIS A 7 -55.88 -6.00 -69.07
N GLY A 8 -55.33 -6.00 -67.85
CA GLY A 8 -55.64 -5.03 -66.80
C GLY A 8 -54.40 -4.77 -65.94
N HIS A 9 -53.81 -3.59 -66.10
CA HIS A 9 -52.73 -3.03 -65.29
C HIS A 9 -53.14 -2.92 -63.81
N GLU A 10 -52.29 -3.32 -62.86
CA GLU A 10 -51.71 -2.40 -61.86
C GLU A 10 -50.75 -3.10 -60.87
N LYS A 11 -49.50 -2.61 -60.90
CA LYS A 11 -48.49 -2.43 -59.84
C LYS A 11 -48.35 -3.53 -58.77
N GLY A 12 -47.18 -4.18 -58.83
CA GLY A 12 -46.71 -5.11 -57.80
C GLY A 12 -46.53 -4.45 -56.44
N THR A 13 -46.99 -5.17 -55.42
CA THR A 13 -46.53 -5.04 -54.05
C THR A 13 -45.75 -6.31 -53.72
N THR A 14 -44.43 -6.18 -53.70
CA THR A 14 -43.51 -7.16 -53.10
C THR A 14 -43.94 -7.40 -51.65
N GLY A 15 -44.04 -8.66 -51.25
CA GLY A 15 -44.47 -9.05 -49.91
C GLY A 15 -43.55 -8.48 -48.84
N GLU A 16 -44.12 -7.66 -47.95
CA GLU A 16 -43.47 -7.27 -46.71
C GLU A 16 -43.87 -8.27 -45.62
N GLY A 17 -42.91 -9.11 -45.21
CA GLY A 17 -42.99 -9.84 -43.94
C GLY A 17 -42.98 -8.86 -42.76
N PRO A 18 -43.34 -9.31 -41.55
CA PRO A 18 -43.45 -8.42 -40.40
C PRO A 18 -42.13 -7.71 -40.11
N ALA A 19 -42.16 -6.38 -40.08
CA ALA A 19 -41.01 -5.55 -39.72
C ALA A 19 -40.59 -5.84 -38.27
N TYR A 20 -39.40 -6.41 -38.10
CA TYR A 20 -38.77 -6.55 -36.79
C TYR A 20 -38.37 -5.17 -36.28
N ALA A 21 -39.18 -4.58 -35.41
CA ALA A 21 -38.79 -3.38 -34.68
C ALA A 21 -37.62 -3.72 -33.75
N HIS A 22 -36.39 -3.37 -34.16
CA HIS A 22 -35.23 -3.46 -33.29
C HIS A 22 -35.35 -2.39 -32.19
N SER A 23 -35.80 -2.80 -30.99
CA SER A 23 -35.65 -1.94 -29.81
C SER A 23 -34.15 -1.70 -29.58
N PRO A 24 -33.68 -0.45 -29.42
CA PRO A 24 -32.30 -0.19 -29.07
C PRO A 24 -32.02 -0.85 -27.72
N ILE A 25 -31.10 -1.81 -27.72
CA ILE A 25 -30.69 -2.50 -26.50
C ILE A 25 -29.93 -1.49 -25.64
N LEU A 26 -30.63 -0.89 -24.67
CA LEU A 26 -30.01 -0.07 -23.63
C LEU A 26 -29.24 -0.99 -22.69
N LEU A 27 -27.93 -1.08 -22.90
CA LEU A 27 -27.03 -1.81 -22.01
C LEU A 27 -26.93 -1.05 -20.68
N SER A 28 -27.16 -1.73 -19.57
CA SER A 28 -26.83 -1.17 -18.25
C SER A 28 -25.32 -0.90 -18.17
N PRO A 29 -24.85 0.03 -17.33
CA PRO A 29 -23.42 0.31 -17.16
C PRO A 29 -22.59 -0.95 -16.88
N ALA A 30 -23.13 -1.88 -16.08
CA ALA A 30 -22.51 -3.17 -15.78
C ALA A 30 -22.44 -4.12 -16.98
N GLN A 31 -23.40 -4.06 -17.92
CA GLN A 31 -23.37 -4.83 -19.16
C GLN A 31 -22.41 -4.23 -20.18
N TYR A 32 -22.29 -2.90 -20.22
CA TYR A 32 -21.33 -2.19 -21.06
C TYR A 32 -19.89 -2.48 -20.62
N GLU A 33 -19.64 -2.47 -19.32
CA GLU A 33 -18.35 -2.82 -18.71
C GLU A 33 -17.93 -4.26 -19.03
N ARG A 34 -18.87 -5.21 -19.00
CA ARG A 34 -18.61 -6.62 -19.39
C ARG A 34 -18.22 -6.76 -20.86
N LEU A 35 -18.84 -5.98 -21.74
CA LEU A 35 -18.57 -6.04 -23.18
C LEU A 35 -17.17 -5.53 -23.53
N PHE A 36 -16.65 -4.55 -22.77
CA PHE A 36 -15.33 -3.95 -23.02
C PHE A 36 -14.19 -4.67 -22.30
N PHE A 37 -14.40 -5.19 -21.09
CA PHE A 37 -13.31 -5.69 -20.24
C PHE A 37 -13.16 -7.22 -20.20
N GLN A 38 -14.12 -7.99 -20.71
CA GLN A 38 -14.01 -9.45 -20.82
C GLN A 38 -14.63 -9.96 -22.14
N PRO A 39 -13.85 -10.05 -23.23
CA PRO A 39 -14.32 -10.67 -24.46
C PRO A 39 -14.39 -12.19 -24.26
N GLY A 40 -15.56 -12.68 -23.86
CA GLY A 40 -15.85 -14.09 -23.63
C GLY A 40 -16.83 -14.26 -22.48
N GLY A 41 -18.12 -14.37 -22.81
CA GLY A 41 -19.23 -14.55 -21.87
C GLY A 41 -19.22 -15.90 -21.15
N GLY A 42 -18.13 -16.21 -20.45
CA GLY A 42 -18.09 -17.31 -19.50
C GLY A 42 -18.95 -16.99 -18.27
N PRO A 43 -19.47 -18.02 -17.58
CA PRO A 43 -20.12 -17.83 -16.28
C PRO A 43 -19.16 -17.10 -15.33
N PRO A 44 -19.68 -16.35 -14.34
CA PRO A 44 -18.84 -15.58 -13.44
C PRO A 44 -17.78 -16.51 -12.85
N ARG A 45 -16.50 -16.31 -13.24
CA ARG A 45 -15.39 -16.74 -12.40
C ARG A 45 -15.72 -16.16 -11.04
N SER A 46 -15.89 -17.01 -10.03
CA SER A 46 -16.13 -16.57 -8.67
C SER A 46 -15.11 -15.46 -8.38
N THR A 47 -15.58 -14.22 -8.29
CA THR A 47 -14.74 -13.05 -8.00
C THR A 47 -14.18 -13.09 -6.58
N HIS A 48 -14.57 -14.12 -5.82
CA HIS A 48 -13.92 -14.55 -4.60
C HIS A 48 -12.71 -15.41 -4.96
N PHE A 49 -11.53 -14.80 -4.91
CA PHE A 49 -10.32 -15.52 -4.52
C PHE A 49 -10.70 -16.30 -3.25
N THR A 50 -10.71 -17.63 -3.31
CA THR A 50 -11.07 -18.46 -2.17
C THR A 50 -10.02 -18.22 -1.07
N PRO A 51 -10.40 -17.79 0.16
CA PRO A 51 -9.46 -17.41 1.22
C PRO A 51 -8.52 -18.51 1.74
N ARG A 52 -8.49 -19.69 1.11
CA ARG A 52 -7.92 -20.93 1.65
C ARG A 52 -6.70 -21.48 0.91
N GLN A 53 -6.15 -20.76 -0.06
CA GLN A 53 -5.04 -21.30 -0.87
C GLN A 53 -3.64 -20.84 -0.44
N PHE A 54 -3.53 -19.67 0.22
CA PHE A 54 -2.25 -19.08 0.64
C PHE A 54 -2.29 -18.59 2.08
N GLY A 55 -1.13 -18.58 2.74
CA GLY A 55 -0.97 -18.01 4.09
C GLY A 55 -1.09 -16.48 4.09
N ASN A 56 -1.23 -15.87 5.27
CA ASN A 56 -1.31 -14.42 5.42
C ASN A 56 0.09 -13.78 5.21
N PRO A 57 0.32 -13.03 4.11
CA PRO A 57 1.63 -12.45 3.83
C PRO A 57 1.96 -11.25 4.72
N THR A 58 0.97 -10.63 5.39
CA THR A 58 1.17 -9.49 6.28
C THR A 58 2.16 -9.84 7.39
N ALA A 59 2.09 -11.07 7.92
CA ALA A 59 2.97 -11.51 9.00
C ALA A 59 4.45 -11.41 8.61
N PHE A 60 4.80 -11.86 7.40
CA PHE A 60 6.16 -11.79 6.90
C PHE A 60 6.62 -10.34 6.64
N ALA A 61 5.75 -9.51 6.06
CA ALA A 61 6.05 -8.11 5.81
C ALA A 61 6.27 -7.33 7.12
N ILE A 62 5.46 -7.61 8.14
CA ILE A 62 5.61 -7.03 9.49
C ILE A 62 6.90 -7.49 10.14
N VAL A 63 7.27 -8.78 10.07
CA VAL A 63 8.57 -9.26 10.59
C VAL A 63 9.74 -8.57 9.89
N SER A 64 9.65 -8.38 8.57
CA SER A 64 10.68 -7.67 7.80
C SER A 64 10.84 -6.22 8.26
N TYR A 65 9.71 -5.55 8.50
CA TYR A 65 9.67 -4.22 9.09
C TYR A 65 10.25 -4.19 10.51
N LEU A 66 9.90 -5.16 11.36
CA LEU A 66 10.35 -5.24 12.75
C LEU A 66 11.86 -5.41 12.84
N LEU A 67 12.41 -6.38 12.11
CA LEU A 67 13.84 -6.70 12.13
C LEU A 67 14.70 -5.60 11.51
N THR A 68 14.11 -4.71 10.72
CA THR A 68 14.82 -3.58 10.12
C THR A 68 14.70 -2.31 10.96
N LEU A 69 13.48 -1.92 11.33
CA LEU A 69 13.27 -0.65 12.03
C LEU A 69 13.71 -0.74 13.50
N THR A 70 13.52 -1.87 14.20
CA THR A 70 13.90 -2.02 15.62
C THR A 70 15.37 -1.65 15.86
N PRO A 71 16.37 -2.28 15.21
CA PRO A 71 17.76 -1.90 15.43
C PRO A 71 18.04 -0.47 14.97
N THR A 72 17.42 -0.01 13.88
CA THR A 72 17.60 1.36 13.36
C THR A 72 17.21 2.42 14.38
N VAL A 73 16.05 2.29 15.03
CA VAL A 73 15.57 3.27 15.99
C VAL A 73 16.35 3.24 17.30
N CYS A 74 16.82 2.07 17.72
CA CYS A 74 17.76 1.94 18.84
C CYS A 74 19.08 2.66 18.55
N MET A 75 19.61 2.56 17.32
CA MET A 75 20.81 3.28 16.88
C MET A 75 20.60 4.80 16.79
N LEU A 76 19.44 5.25 16.32
CA LEU A 76 19.06 6.68 16.33
C LEU A 76 19.01 7.25 17.75
N MET A 77 18.49 6.47 18.71
CA MET A 77 18.46 6.83 20.13
C MET A 77 19.80 6.64 20.85
N ARG A 78 20.77 5.98 20.20
CA ARG A 78 22.11 5.68 20.71
C ARG A 78 22.14 4.70 21.89
N TRP A 79 21.33 3.65 21.80
CA TRP A 79 21.37 2.56 22.79
C TRP A 79 22.66 1.77 22.70
N ASP A 80 23.16 1.29 23.85
CA ASP A 80 24.34 0.42 23.94
C ASP A 80 25.59 0.97 23.23
N GLY A 81 25.78 2.30 23.28
CA GLY A 81 26.92 2.97 22.63
C GLY A 81 26.81 3.07 21.10
N SER A 82 25.74 2.55 20.49
CA SER A 82 25.48 2.67 19.05
C SER A 82 25.16 4.11 18.64
N ALA A 83 25.16 4.36 17.32
CA ALA A 83 24.86 5.68 16.76
C ALA A 83 24.34 5.54 15.31
N PRO A 84 23.85 6.61 14.69
CA PRO A 84 23.55 6.61 13.25
C PRO A 84 24.74 6.18 12.38
N THR A 85 25.97 6.44 12.83
CA THR A 85 27.20 5.96 12.18
C THR A 85 27.39 4.45 12.23
N SER A 86 26.57 3.71 13.00
CA SER A 86 26.55 2.25 13.06
C SER A 86 25.69 1.61 11.96
N PHE A 87 24.90 2.38 11.21
CA PHE A 87 24.04 1.85 10.13
C PHE A 87 24.77 0.97 9.10
N PRO A 88 26.02 1.28 8.67
CA PRO A 88 26.75 0.41 7.73
C PRO A 88 26.92 -1.03 8.24
N GLY A 89 26.98 -1.24 9.57
CA GLY A 89 27.09 -2.58 10.16
C GLY A 89 25.85 -3.46 9.96
N ILE A 90 24.69 -2.86 9.62
CA ILE A 90 23.43 -3.57 9.35
C ILE A 90 22.87 -3.28 7.96
N ILE A 91 23.70 -2.77 7.03
CA ILE A 91 23.26 -2.38 5.69
C ILE A 91 22.61 -3.54 4.92
N GLY A 92 23.07 -4.78 5.16
CA GLY A 92 22.45 -5.99 4.61
C GLY A 92 21.02 -6.21 5.09
N VAL A 93 20.70 -5.82 6.33
CA VAL A 93 19.33 -5.88 6.86
C VAL A 93 18.44 -4.88 6.12
N PHE A 94 18.95 -3.68 5.84
CA PHE A 94 18.19 -2.67 5.09
C PHE A 94 17.88 -3.17 3.68
N TYR A 95 18.85 -3.76 2.98
CA TYR A 95 18.64 -4.21 1.61
C TYR A 95 17.79 -5.49 1.53
N PHE A 96 18.14 -6.54 2.28
CA PHE A 96 17.52 -7.86 2.12
C PHE A 96 16.23 -8.02 2.92
N ILE A 97 16.21 -7.59 4.18
CA ILE A 97 15.05 -7.79 5.05
C ILE A 97 14.06 -6.66 4.84
N GLY A 98 14.47 -5.43 5.15
CA GLY A 98 13.62 -4.25 5.04
C GLY A 98 13.26 -3.94 3.60
N GLY A 99 14.20 -4.12 2.67
CA GLY A 99 14.03 -3.79 1.28
C GLY A 99 13.30 -4.88 0.51
N LEU A 100 14.04 -5.95 0.19
CA LEU A 100 13.54 -7.06 -0.61
C LEU A 100 12.42 -7.82 0.11
N GLY A 101 12.61 -8.24 1.35
CA GLY A 101 11.62 -8.99 2.14
C GLY A 101 10.29 -8.26 2.23
N MET A 102 10.31 -6.98 2.59
CA MET A 102 9.07 -6.19 2.67
C MET A 102 8.40 -5.97 1.31
N THR A 103 9.17 -5.80 0.22
CA THR A 103 8.60 -5.69 -1.13
C THR A 103 7.96 -6.99 -1.58
N VAL A 104 8.58 -8.13 -1.29
CA VAL A 104 7.99 -9.45 -1.55
C VAL A 104 6.69 -9.61 -0.76
N GLY A 105 6.70 -9.27 0.52
CA GLY A 105 5.49 -9.28 1.34
C GLY A 105 4.39 -8.38 0.77
N GLY A 106 4.74 -7.17 0.31
CA GLY A 106 3.82 -6.29 -0.40
C GLY A 106 3.24 -6.91 -1.67
N ILE A 107 4.08 -7.47 -2.55
CA ILE A 107 3.61 -8.14 -3.79
C ILE A 107 2.66 -9.29 -3.45
N MET A 108 2.92 -10.04 -2.38
CA MET A 108 2.01 -11.10 -1.92
C MET A 108 0.67 -10.54 -1.42
N GLU A 109 0.63 -9.36 -0.78
CA GLU A 109 -0.64 -8.68 -0.45
C GLU A 109 -1.45 -8.33 -1.70
N TRP A 110 -0.78 -7.91 -2.78
CA TRP A 110 -1.45 -7.65 -4.05
C TRP A 110 -2.07 -8.93 -4.64
N VAL A 111 -1.36 -10.06 -4.55
CA VAL A 111 -1.88 -11.38 -4.95
C VAL A 111 -3.12 -11.77 -4.12
N MET A 112 -3.15 -11.42 -2.83
CA MET A 112 -4.29 -11.64 -1.94
C MET A 112 -5.44 -10.63 -2.12
N GLY A 113 -5.27 -9.62 -2.98
CA GLY A 113 -6.27 -8.57 -3.22
C GLY A 113 -6.28 -7.45 -2.19
N ASN A 114 -5.28 -7.38 -1.30
CA ASN A 114 -5.19 -6.38 -0.24
C ASN A 114 -4.38 -5.15 -0.71
N THR A 115 -5.06 -4.16 -1.29
CA THR A 115 -4.39 -2.98 -1.88
C THR A 115 -3.65 -2.12 -0.86
N PHE A 116 -4.26 -1.83 0.28
CA PHE A 116 -3.66 -0.92 1.26
C PHE A 116 -2.31 -1.44 1.81
N PRO A 117 -2.23 -2.66 2.37
CA PRO A 117 -0.95 -3.19 2.84
C PRO A 117 0.04 -3.45 1.68
N PHE A 118 -0.42 -3.79 0.47
CA PHE A 118 0.47 -3.85 -0.71
C PHE A 118 1.20 -2.53 -0.93
N VAL A 119 0.48 -1.40 -1.00
CA VAL A 119 1.08 -0.08 -1.24
C VAL A 119 2.03 0.30 -0.10
N VAL A 120 1.61 0.08 1.15
CA VAL A 120 2.44 0.34 2.33
C VAL A 120 3.73 -0.46 2.27
N PHE A 121 3.67 -1.79 2.22
CA PHE A 121 4.87 -2.64 2.32
C PHE A 121 5.77 -2.52 1.09
N SER A 122 5.22 -2.38 -0.11
CA SER A 122 6.04 -2.21 -1.31
C SER A 122 6.76 -0.86 -1.33
N SER A 123 6.09 0.21 -0.90
CA SER A 123 6.72 1.53 -0.81
C SER A 123 7.81 1.57 0.27
N PHE A 124 7.55 1.02 1.47
CA PHE A 124 8.58 0.92 2.51
C PHE A 124 9.72 -0.04 2.15
N GLY A 125 9.46 -1.10 1.39
CA GLY A 125 10.52 -1.91 0.82
C GLY A 125 11.39 -1.14 -0.19
N GLY A 126 10.79 -0.24 -0.97
CA GLY A 126 11.53 0.73 -1.76
C GLY A 126 12.37 1.68 -0.91
N PHE A 127 11.77 2.23 0.15
CA PHE A 127 12.45 3.10 1.11
C PHE A 127 13.74 2.50 1.66
N TRP A 128 13.67 1.27 2.18
CA TRP A 128 14.84 0.63 2.80
C TRP A 128 15.95 0.29 1.80
N ARG A 129 15.59 -0.09 0.56
CA ARG A 129 16.58 -0.23 -0.51
C ARG A 129 17.28 1.09 -0.85
N ILE A 130 16.52 2.18 -0.96
CA ILE A 130 17.09 3.51 -1.23
C ILE A 130 17.98 3.94 -0.07
N ALA A 131 17.53 3.75 1.17
CA ALA A 131 18.31 4.05 2.37
C ALA A 131 19.63 3.26 2.43
N SER A 132 19.63 2.01 1.93
CA SER A 132 20.85 1.21 1.85
C SER A 132 21.84 1.64 0.77
N ALA A 133 21.38 2.46 -0.19
CA ALA A 133 22.15 2.94 -1.33
C ALA A 133 22.52 4.43 -1.21
N PHE A 134 22.24 5.08 -0.07
CA PHE A 134 22.66 6.46 0.13
C PHE A 134 24.19 6.56 0.08
N PRO A 135 24.75 7.46 -0.74
CA PRO A 135 26.19 7.69 -0.75
C PRO A 135 26.63 8.34 0.56
N ASP A 136 27.87 8.06 0.95
CA ASP A 136 28.56 8.86 1.96
C ASP A 136 28.69 10.27 1.38
N GLY A 137 27.95 11.26 1.91
CA GLY A 137 27.70 12.58 1.30
C GLY A 137 28.92 13.40 0.79
N GLY A 138 30.14 12.91 0.99
CA GLY A 138 31.33 13.29 0.23
C GLY A 138 31.69 14.77 0.39
N THR A 139 32.27 15.34 -0.67
CA THR A 139 32.69 16.75 -0.71
C THR A 139 31.53 17.75 -0.66
N ASN A 140 30.30 17.31 -0.91
CA ASN A 140 29.10 18.14 -0.98
C ASN A 140 28.06 17.74 0.08
N ALA A 141 28.51 17.45 1.30
CA ALA A 141 27.66 16.95 2.39
C ALA A 141 26.43 17.84 2.67
N ALA A 142 26.54 19.16 2.55
CA ALA A 142 25.42 20.08 2.79
C ALA A 142 24.27 19.92 1.78
N THR A 143 24.59 19.95 0.48
CA THR A 143 23.57 19.78 -0.57
C THR A 143 22.99 18.37 -0.58
N PHE A 144 23.80 17.36 -0.27
CA PHE A 144 23.33 16.00 -0.02
C PHE A 144 22.29 15.96 1.11
N ASN A 145 22.60 16.56 2.26
CA ASN A 145 21.70 16.59 3.41
C ASN A 145 20.38 17.32 3.10
N HIS A 146 20.40 18.41 2.33
CA HIS A 146 19.17 19.07 1.87
C HIS A 146 18.34 18.20 0.91
N GLY A 147 18.98 17.41 0.04
CA GLY A 147 18.29 16.43 -0.80
C GLY A 147 17.60 15.34 0.03
N VAL A 148 18.31 14.79 1.02
CA VAL A 148 17.78 13.76 1.92
C VAL A 148 16.67 14.33 2.82
N GLN A 149 16.79 15.58 3.27
CA GLN A 149 15.71 16.30 3.98
C GLN A 149 14.42 16.31 3.16
N LEU A 150 14.48 16.69 1.88
CA LEU A 150 13.30 16.73 1.01
C LEU A 150 12.68 15.34 0.86
N TYR A 151 13.52 14.32 0.67
CA TYR A 151 13.07 12.92 0.60
C TYR A 151 12.27 12.54 1.87
N PHE A 152 12.81 12.79 3.06
CA PHE A 152 12.09 12.49 4.31
C PHE A 152 10.84 13.35 4.52
N THR A 153 10.84 14.60 4.04
CA THR A 153 9.66 15.48 4.10
C THR A 153 8.48 14.87 3.35
N PHE A 154 8.72 14.39 2.12
CA PHE A 154 7.66 13.74 1.33
C PHE A 154 7.28 12.36 1.88
N TRP A 155 8.20 11.65 2.54
CA TRP A 155 7.85 10.46 3.31
C TRP A 155 6.93 10.76 4.50
N ALA A 156 7.13 11.88 5.20
CA ALA A 156 6.23 12.31 6.26
C ALA A 156 4.82 12.60 5.71
N VAL A 157 4.73 13.26 4.55
CA VAL A 157 3.46 13.49 3.84
C VAL A 157 2.80 12.17 3.45
N MET A 158 3.56 11.23 2.87
CA MET A 158 3.03 9.92 2.49
C MET A 158 2.53 9.14 3.71
N CYS A 159 3.28 9.13 4.81
CA CYS A 159 2.86 8.51 6.06
C CYS A 159 1.61 9.16 6.64
N PHE A 160 1.41 10.47 6.43
CA PHE A 160 0.20 11.16 6.85
C PHE A 160 -1.01 10.70 6.03
N VAL A 161 -0.84 10.48 4.72
CA VAL A 161 -1.88 9.86 3.88
C VAL A 161 -2.20 8.44 4.37
N TYR A 162 -1.19 7.62 4.69
CA TYR A 162 -1.40 6.29 5.25
C TYR A 162 -2.08 6.32 6.62
N PHE A 163 -1.75 7.29 7.46
CA PHE A 163 -2.43 7.52 8.74
C PHE A 163 -3.93 7.79 8.54
N LEU A 164 -4.29 8.68 7.61
CA LEU A 164 -5.69 8.96 7.30
C LEU A 164 -6.42 7.72 6.75
N ALA A 165 -5.76 6.92 5.91
CA ALA A 165 -6.31 5.66 5.42
C ALA A 165 -6.51 4.63 6.54
N ALA A 166 -5.57 4.56 7.50
CA ALA A 166 -5.64 3.65 8.64
C ALA A 166 -6.77 3.94 9.63
N LEU A 167 -7.36 5.15 9.61
CA LEU A 167 -8.54 5.47 10.42
C LEU A 167 -9.76 4.58 10.12
N ARG A 168 -9.74 3.83 9.01
CA ARG A 168 -10.75 2.82 8.66
C ARG A 168 -10.31 1.37 8.87
N THR A 169 -9.12 1.12 9.42
CA THR A 169 -8.60 -0.23 9.63
C THR A 169 -8.67 -0.63 11.10
N ASN A 170 -7.65 -0.33 11.90
CA ASN A 170 -7.63 -0.64 13.32
C ASN A 170 -6.76 0.35 14.10
N ILE A 171 -6.96 0.44 15.42
CA ILE A 171 -6.29 1.43 16.27
C ILE A 171 -4.77 1.26 16.29
N VAL A 172 -4.27 0.04 16.12
CA VAL A 172 -2.83 -0.22 16.11
C VAL A 172 -2.18 0.34 14.84
N PHE A 173 -2.80 0.18 13.66
CA PHE A 173 -2.32 0.82 12.44
C PHE A 173 -2.38 2.34 12.53
N VAL A 174 -3.44 2.91 13.12
CA VAL A 174 -3.52 4.35 13.36
C VAL A 174 -2.35 4.83 14.22
N TYR A 175 -2.06 4.14 15.31
CA TYR A 175 -0.91 4.44 16.19
C TYR A 175 0.43 4.32 15.45
N VAL A 176 0.62 3.23 14.68
CA VAL A 176 1.82 2.99 13.87
C VAL A 176 2.02 4.13 12.86
N PHE A 177 1.02 4.49 12.07
CA PHE A 177 1.21 5.55 11.08
C PHE A 177 1.33 6.95 11.71
N ALA A 178 0.62 7.24 12.80
CA ALA A 178 0.75 8.51 13.53
C ALA A 178 2.20 8.73 14.02
N THR A 179 2.79 7.69 14.60
CA THR A 179 4.18 7.71 15.08
C THR A 179 5.19 7.77 13.93
N LEU A 180 4.90 7.15 12.78
CA LEU A 180 5.73 7.27 11.57
C LEU A 180 5.74 8.68 10.99
N VAL A 181 4.60 9.39 10.97
CA VAL A 181 4.55 10.79 10.53
C VAL A 181 5.57 11.62 11.31
N LEU A 182 5.58 11.47 12.63
CA LEU A 182 6.52 12.18 13.51
C LEU A 182 7.95 11.72 13.29
N THR A 183 8.17 10.41 13.14
CA THR A 183 9.50 9.84 12.85
C THR A 183 10.12 10.49 11.61
N PHE A 184 9.38 10.53 10.50
CA PHE A 184 9.87 11.12 9.25
C PHE A 184 9.98 12.65 9.31
N ALA A 185 9.08 13.33 10.03
CA ALA A 185 9.19 14.77 10.24
C ALA A 185 10.47 15.14 11.00
N PHE A 186 10.83 14.38 12.04
CA PHE A 186 12.08 14.60 12.77
C PHE A 186 13.31 14.16 11.99
N LEU A 187 13.23 13.11 11.15
CA LEU A 187 14.31 12.79 10.20
C LEU A 187 14.55 13.95 9.22
N ALA A 188 13.49 14.52 8.66
CA ALA A 188 13.60 15.68 7.78
C ALA A 188 14.25 16.87 8.50
N ALA A 189 13.81 17.18 9.72
CA ALA A 189 14.41 18.24 10.54
C ALA A 189 15.89 17.97 10.87
N ALA A 190 16.25 16.71 11.15
CA ALA A 190 17.63 16.34 11.42
C ALA A 190 18.55 16.57 10.23
N TYR A 191 18.12 16.17 9.02
CA TYR A 191 18.89 16.37 7.80
C TYR A 191 18.89 17.84 7.35
N HIS A 192 17.86 18.61 7.67
CA HIS A 192 17.89 20.06 7.50
C HIS A 192 19.01 20.71 8.33
N GLU A 193 19.02 20.42 9.64
CA GLU A 193 20.03 20.95 10.56
C GLU A 193 21.44 20.49 10.19
N ALA A 194 21.58 19.25 9.68
CA ALA A 194 22.85 18.76 9.16
C ALA A 194 23.29 19.52 7.90
N GLY A 195 22.36 19.91 7.03
CA GLY A 195 22.64 20.71 5.83
C GLY A 195 23.12 22.12 6.15
N VAL A 196 22.56 22.76 7.18
CA VAL A 196 22.98 24.10 7.65
C VAL A 196 24.18 24.09 8.62
N GLY A 197 24.74 22.91 8.91
CA GLY A 197 25.94 22.76 9.75
C GLY A 197 25.71 22.70 11.26
N ASN A 198 24.45 22.55 11.71
CA ASN A 198 24.12 22.44 13.13
C ASN A 198 24.08 20.97 13.61
N ALA A 199 25.25 20.40 13.81
CA ALA A 199 25.40 18.99 14.20
C ALA A 199 24.68 18.65 15.52
N THR A 200 24.66 19.57 16.50
CA THR A 200 24.02 19.35 17.79
C THR A 200 22.50 19.21 17.66
N LYS A 201 21.85 20.12 16.94
CA LYS A 201 20.40 20.02 16.70
C LYS A 201 20.05 18.84 15.80
N SER A 202 20.87 18.58 14.78
CA SER A 202 20.69 17.40 13.92
C SER A 202 20.64 16.12 14.75
N LEU A 203 21.61 15.92 15.64
CA LEU A 203 21.66 14.75 16.53
C LEU A 203 20.46 14.69 17.49
N MET A 204 20.01 15.84 18.01
CA MET A 204 18.82 15.91 18.86
C MET A 204 17.58 15.45 18.10
N PHE A 205 17.38 15.92 16.86
CA PHE A 205 16.26 15.50 16.03
C PHE A 205 16.35 14.04 15.59
N LEU A 206 17.54 13.50 15.33
CA LEU A 206 17.72 12.06 15.08
C LEU A 206 17.26 11.22 16.29
N ARG A 207 17.55 11.66 17.51
CA ARG A 207 17.08 11.00 18.73
C ARG A 207 15.57 11.07 18.88
N PHE A 208 14.94 12.21 18.57
CA PHE A 208 13.47 12.33 18.57
C PHE A 208 12.83 11.43 17.50
N ALA A 209 13.40 11.39 16.29
CA ALA A 209 12.98 10.44 15.26
C ALA A 209 13.08 9.00 15.75
N GLY A 210 14.20 8.63 16.39
CA GLY A 210 14.39 7.33 17.02
C GLY A 210 13.34 7.03 18.10
N ALA A 211 13.00 7.99 18.95
CA ALA A 211 12.00 7.80 20.00
C ALA A 211 10.58 7.55 19.44
N PHE A 212 10.17 8.33 18.43
CA PHE A 212 8.88 8.08 17.75
C PHE A 212 8.90 6.79 16.93
N GLY A 213 10.04 6.44 16.33
CA GLY A 213 10.23 5.18 15.64
C GLY A 213 10.23 3.98 16.61
N PHE A 214 10.68 4.17 17.84
CA PHE A 214 10.57 3.15 18.88
C PHE A 214 9.13 3.01 19.36
N ALA A 215 8.42 4.11 19.59
CA ALA A 215 6.98 4.06 19.85
C ALA A 215 6.27 3.28 18.74
N ASN A 216 6.56 3.60 17.48
CA ASN A 216 6.07 2.88 16.31
C ASN A 216 6.33 1.36 16.38
N ILE A 217 7.57 0.95 16.69
CA ILE A 217 7.94 -0.45 16.75
C ILE A 217 7.22 -1.22 17.86
N THR A 218 6.81 -0.58 18.96
CA THR A 218 6.00 -1.25 19.99
C THR A 218 4.64 -1.72 19.45
N GLY A 219 3.96 -0.87 18.66
CA GLY A 219 2.74 -1.25 17.96
C GLY A 219 2.99 -2.31 16.88
N GLY A 220 4.15 -2.21 16.22
CA GLY A 220 4.64 -3.22 15.28
C GLY A 220 4.83 -4.60 15.89
N TRP A 221 5.54 -4.69 17.02
CA TRP A 221 5.77 -5.95 17.74
C TRP A 221 4.47 -6.55 18.22
N TYR A 222 3.54 -5.71 18.70
CA TYR A 222 2.19 -6.15 19.03
C TYR A 222 1.48 -6.79 17.83
N LEU A 223 1.48 -6.13 16.66
CA LEU A 223 0.90 -6.71 15.43
C LEU A 223 1.60 -7.99 15.00
N GLY A 224 2.93 -8.04 15.08
CA GLY A 224 3.71 -9.23 14.74
C GLY A 224 3.33 -10.42 15.61
N ILE A 225 3.19 -10.22 16.93
CA ILE A 225 2.73 -11.24 17.87
C ILE A 225 1.32 -11.69 17.50
N VAL A 226 0.37 -10.76 17.31
CA VAL A 226 -1.01 -11.10 16.94
C VAL A 226 -1.07 -11.96 15.67
N LEU A 227 -0.32 -11.58 14.62
CA LEU A 227 -0.33 -12.28 13.34
C LEU A 227 0.33 -13.66 13.41
N ILE A 228 1.46 -13.80 14.12
CA ILE A 228 2.13 -15.09 14.31
C ILE A 228 1.27 -16.02 15.16
N PHE A 229 0.66 -15.51 16.23
CA PHE A 229 -0.21 -16.27 17.13
C PHE A 229 -1.43 -16.80 16.39
N ALA A 230 -2.03 -15.96 15.54
CA ALA A 230 -3.14 -16.36 14.67
C ALA A 230 -2.71 -17.43 13.65
N ALA A 231 -1.49 -17.34 13.10
CA ALA A 231 -0.98 -18.31 12.12
C ALA A 231 -0.76 -19.73 12.68
N VAL A 232 -0.54 -19.84 14.00
CA VAL A 232 -0.38 -21.14 14.69
C VAL A 232 -1.60 -21.54 15.51
N GLU A 233 -2.74 -20.86 15.30
CA GLU A 233 -4.01 -21.13 16.00
C GLU A 233 -3.88 -21.11 17.53
N MET A 234 -3.06 -20.19 18.06
CA MET A 234 -2.85 -20.07 19.50
C MET A 234 -4.17 -19.68 20.20
N PRO A 235 -4.51 -20.30 21.37
CA PRO A 235 -5.76 -20.03 22.07
C PRO A 235 -5.83 -18.66 22.78
N VAL A 236 -4.95 -17.72 22.41
CA VAL A 236 -4.88 -16.38 23.00
C VAL A 236 -5.40 -15.36 22.00
N PHE A 237 -6.42 -14.59 22.39
CA PHE A 237 -6.97 -13.51 21.59
C PHE A 237 -6.40 -12.16 22.03
N LEU A 238 -5.74 -11.46 21.12
CA LEU A 238 -5.18 -10.13 21.35
C LEU A 238 -5.97 -9.08 20.56
N PRO A 239 -6.58 -8.08 21.22
CA PRO A 239 -7.48 -7.14 20.57
C PRO A 239 -6.71 -6.09 19.75
N VAL A 240 -7.01 -5.97 18.46
CA VAL A 240 -6.41 -4.92 17.59
C VAL A 240 -7.26 -3.67 17.45
N GLY A 241 -8.49 -3.66 18.00
CA GLY A 241 -9.41 -2.51 17.99
C GLY A 241 -9.89 -2.11 16.59
N ASP A 242 -10.97 -2.73 16.11
CA ASP A 242 -11.55 -2.46 14.78
C ASP A 242 -12.13 -1.04 14.68
N LEU A 243 -11.72 -0.29 13.66
CA LEU A 243 -12.18 1.06 13.36
C LEU A 243 -12.98 1.15 12.04
N SER A 244 -13.31 0.02 11.41
CA SER A 244 -14.09 -0.04 10.18
C SER A 244 -15.42 0.74 10.27
N GLY A 245 -16.01 0.83 11.47
CA GLY A 245 -17.23 1.57 11.76
C GLY A 245 -17.08 3.09 11.97
N PHE A 246 -15.85 3.61 12.13
CA PHE A 246 -15.60 5.00 12.52
C PHE A 246 -15.94 6.01 11.41
N LEU A 247 -15.72 5.65 10.15
CA LEU A 247 -15.98 6.51 8.99
C LEU A 247 -16.89 5.79 7.98
N LYS A 248 -18.16 5.59 8.35
CA LYS A 248 -19.18 4.95 7.50
C LYS A 248 -19.30 5.70 6.16
N LYS A 249 -19.32 4.93 5.07
CA LYS A 249 -19.65 5.45 3.74
C LYS A 249 -21.10 5.94 3.80
N LYS A 250 -21.36 7.22 3.50
CA LYS A 250 -22.73 7.70 3.27
C LYS A 250 -23.30 6.82 2.15
N LYS A 251 -24.44 6.15 2.39
CA LYS A 251 -25.14 5.45 1.30
C LYS A 251 -25.42 6.51 0.23
N ALA A 252 -24.98 6.26 -1.00
CA ALA A 252 -25.46 7.03 -2.13
C ALA A 252 -26.96 6.70 -2.25
N GLU A 253 -27.80 7.70 -2.00
CA GLU A 253 -29.23 7.68 -2.33
C GLU A 253 -29.41 7.78 -3.84
#